data_AF-A0A1C5SQP7-F1
#
_entry.id   AF-A0A1C5SQP7-F1
#
_cell.length_a   1.000
_cell.length_b   1.000
_cell.length_c   1.000
_cell.angle_alpha   90.00
_cell.angle_beta   90.00
_cell.angle_gamma   90.00
#
_symmetry.space_group_name_H-M   'P 1'
#
loop_
_entity.id
_entity.type
_entity.pdbx_description
1 polymer ?
#
loop_
_entity_poly.entity_id
_entity_poly.type
_entity_poly.pdbx_seq_one_letter_code
_entity_poly.pdbx_strand_id
1 'polypeptide(L)'
;MDFVDKMGVFVKKYMSLMVLIASIIAYFNPNIFLGVVPNMNTILGFIMFGMGMTLKKEDFTLIVKRPKDVVLGTLAQYIIMPLSAFIIAKLFNLSGELAVGLILLGSCPGGVTSNVMSFIAKGDVALSVTFTTIATILAPIITPAFILLFAGQWVQINVVGMFISITKVVILPILLGYICHRFFSKLTQKCVRILTSISGLAMVVLVGE
;
A
#
# COMPACT_ATOMS: atom_id res chain seq x y z
N MET A 1 9.95 7.72 -26.74
CA MET A 1 9.81 6.99 -25.46
C MET A 1 11.05 6.17 -25.27
N ASP A 2 11.84 6.48 -24.24
CA ASP A 2 13.02 5.72 -23.88
C ASP A 2 12.63 4.31 -23.43
N PHE A 3 13.55 3.34 -23.50
CA PHE A 3 13.31 1.94 -23.10
C PHE A 3 12.68 1.84 -21.69
N VAL A 4 13.13 2.69 -20.78
CA VAL A 4 12.62 2.81 -19.40
C VAL A 4 11.14 3.20 -19.36
N ASP A 5 10.69 4.14 -20.20
CA ASP A 5 9.29 4.56 -20.25
C ASP A 5 8.40 3.43 -20.77
N LYS A 6 8.88 2.69 -21.79
CA LYS A 6 8.15 1.52 -22.33
C LYS A 6 8.02 0.42 -21.28
N MET A 7 9.09 0.14 -20.54
CA MET A 7 9.09 -0.84 -19.45
C MET A 7 8.13 -0.44 -18.33
N GLY A 8 8.12 0.82 -17.91
CA GLY A 8 7.20 1.29 -16.87
C GLY A 8 5.72 1.21 -17.27
N VAL A 9 5.40 1.52 -18.53
CA VAL A 9 4.04 1.34 -19.07
C VAL A 9 3.68 -0.14 -19.14
N PHE A 10 4.61 -1.00 -19.56
CA PHE A 10 4.39 -2.45 -19.61
C PHE A 10 4.09 -3.03 -18.22
N VAL A 11 4.94 -2.74 -17.23
CA VAL A 11 4.78 -3.22 -15.85
C VAL A 11 3.44 -2.76 -15.28
N LYS A 12 3.06 -1.48 -15.46
CA LYS A 12 1.75 -0.98 -15.00
C LYS A 12 0.57 -1.67 -15.69
N LYS A 13 0.68 -1.94 -16.99
CA LYS A 13 -0.40 -2.54 -17.78
C LYS A 13 -0.62 -4.02 -17.42
N TYR A 14 0.46 -4.77 -17.21
CA TYR A 14 0.40 -6.21 -16.98
C TYR A 14 0.62 -6.60 -15.52
N MET A 15 0.63 -5.66 -14.58
CA MET A 15 0.93 -5.89 -13.16
C MET A 15 0.12 -7.06 -12.58
N SER A 16 -1.21 -7.06 -12.76
CA SER A 16 -2.07 -8.13 -12.23
C SER A 16 -1.77 -9.50 -12.84
N LEU A 17 -1.44 -9.54 -14.14
CA LEU A 17 -1.05 -10.79 -14.81
C LEU A 17 0.31 -11.28 -14.31
N MET A 18 1.27 -10.37 -14.11
CA MET A 18 2.58 -10.68 -13.56
C MET A 18 2.49 -11.22 -12.14
N VAL A 19 1.64 -10.62 -11.29
CA VAL A 19 1.36 -11.13 -9.93
C VAL A 19 0.79 -12.54 -10.01
N LEU A 20 -0.20 -12.78 -10.87
CA LEU A 20 -0.83 -14.10 -11.00
C LEU A 20 0.16 -15.17 -11.48
N ILE A 21 1.01 -14.84 -12.47
CA ILE A 21 2.07 -15.74 -12.93
C ILE A 21 3.09 -16.00 -11.81
N ALA A 22 3.51 -14.96 -11.08
CA ALA A 22 4.44 -15.11 -9.97
C ALA A 22 3.87 -16.02 -8.87
N SER A 23 2.60 -15.84 -8.49
CA SER A 23 1.93 -16.70 -7.51
C SER A 23 1.81 -18.16 -7.98
N ILE A 24 1.56 -18.41 -9.26
CA ILE A 24 1.57 -19.77 -9.81
C ILE A 24 2.98 -20.38 -9.74
N ILE A 25 4.01 -19.62 -10.12
CA ILE A 25 5.40 -20.09 -10.06
C ILE A 25 5.81 -20.38 -8.62
N ALA A 26 5.47 -19.49 -7.68
CA ALA A 26 5.72 -19.63 -6.26
C ALA A 26 5.09 -20.90 -5.68
N TYR A 27 3.85 -21.20 -6.08
CA TYR A 27 3.14 -22.41 -5.66
C TYR A 27 3.87 -23.70 -6.07
N PHE A 28 4.46 -23.74 -7.27
CA PHE A 28 5.20 -24.92 -7.75
C PHE A 28 6.67 -24.95 -7.34
N ASN A 29 7.30 -23.78 -7.16
CA ASN A 29 8.72 -23.63 -6.87
C ASN A 29 8.97 -22.48 -5.87
N PRO A 30 8.65 -22.67 -4.58
CA PRO A 30 8.76 -21.60 -3.58
C PRO A 30 10.20 -21.12 -3.37
N ASN A 31 11.18 -21.99 -3.60
CA ASN A 31 12.62 -21.67 -3.45
C ASN A 31 13.10 -20.49 -4.30
N ILE A 32 12.38 -20.15 -5.38
CA ILE A 32 12.71 -19.02 -6.25
C ILE A 32 12.60 -17.69 -5.50
N PHE A 33 11.64 -17.58 -4.58
CA PHE A 33 11.33 -16.33 -3.92
C PHE A 33 11.95 -16.23 -2.53
N LEU A 34 12.30 -17.34 -1.86
CA LEU A 34 12.73 -17.37 -0.44
C LEU A 34 13.82 -16.36 -0.01
N GLY A 35 14.64 -15.87 -0.95
CA GLY A 35 15.60 -14.78 -0.70
C GLY A 35 14.95 -13.42 -0.38
N VAL A 36 13.63 -13.30 -0.53
CA VAL A 36 12.84 -12.09 -0.35
C VAL A 36 12.35 -11.98 1.09
N VAL A 37 12.00 -13.08 1.78
CA VAL A 37 11.55 -13.09 3.19
C VAL A 37 12.45 -12.22 4.08
N PRO A 38 13.79 -12.38 4.08
CA PRO A 38 14.66 -11.62 4.99
C PRO A 38 14.66 -10.11 4.71
N ASN A 39 14.31 -9.72 3.47
CA ASN A 39 14.41 -8.36 2.97
C ASN A 39 13.04 -7.69 2.78
N MET A 40 11.93 -8.33 3.17
CA MET A 40 10.57 -7.82 2.95
C MET A 40 10.38 -6.37 3.42
N ASN A 41 10.80 -6.06 4.64
CA ASN A 41 10.67 -4.71 5.20
C ASN A 41 11.47 -3.68 4.42
N THR A 42 12.66 -4.05 3.93
CA THR A 42 13.51 -3.16 3.14
C THR A 42 12.91 -2.90 1.77
N ILE A 43 12.41 -3.94 1.10
CA ILE A 43 11.75 -3.85 -0.20
C ILE A 43 10.47 -3.01 -0.08
N LEU A 44 9.66 -3.26 0.96
CA LEU A 44 8.46 -2.48 1.23
C LEU A 44 8.81 -1.02 1.52
N GLY A 45 9.85 -0.76 2.31
CA GLY A 45 10.35 0.59 2.56
C GLY A 45 10.77 1.31 1.27
N PHE A 46 11.42 0.61 0.33
CA PHE A 46 11.77 1.18 -0.97
C PHE A 46 10.52 1.52 -1.82
N ILE A 47 9.51 0.65 -1.83
CA ILE A 47 8.23 0.90 -2.50
C ILE A 47 7.54 2.13 -1.89
N MET A 48 7.53 2.23 -0.56
CA MET A 48 6.92 3.33 0.19
C MET A 48 7.67 4.66 -0.01
N PHE A 49 9.00 4.62 -0.10
CA PHE A 49 9.81 5.77 -0.50
C PHE A 49 9.41 6.26 -1.91
N GLY A 50 9.21 5.33 -2.83
CA GLY A 50 8.75 5.66 -4.17
C GLY A 50 7.40 6.33 -4.22
N MET A 51 6.45 5.83 -3.43
CA MET A 51 5.17 6.50 -3.22
C MET A 51 5.38 7.92 -2.67
N GLY A 52 6.23 8.10 -1.65
CA GLY A 52 6.55 9.41 -1.09
C GLY A 52 7.07 10.42 -2.13
N MET A 53 7.92 9.97 -3.06
CA MET A 53 8.42 10.83 -4.14
C MET A 53 7.36 11.25 -5.17
N THR A 54 6.19 10.59 -5.19
CA THR A 54 5.07 10.98 -6.06
C THR A 54 4.12 11.98 -5.42
N LEU A 55 4.19 12.17 -4.10
CA LEU A 55 3.33 13.07 -3.34
C LEU A 55 3.69 14.53 -3.60
N LYS A 56 2.66 15.36 -3.77
CA LYS A 56 2.80 16.80 -3.99
C LYS A 56 2.10 17.59 -2.90
N LYS A 57 2.42 18.88 -2.81
CA LYS A 57 1.81 19.77 -1.80
C LYS A 57 0.32 19.96 -2.04
N GLU A 58 -0.11 19.88 -3.30
CA GLU A 58 -1.51 20.03 -3.69
C GLU A 58 -2.39 18.91 -3.08
N ASP A 59 -1.84 17.71 -2.91
CA ASP A 59 -2.54 16.56 -2.32
C ASP A 59 -2.96 16.85 -0.86
N PHE A 60 -2.11 17.57 -0.11
CA PHE A 60 -2.43 17.99 1.27
C PHE A 60 -3.38 19.20 1.31
N THR A 61 -3.38 20.02 0.27
CA THR A 61 -4.23 21.21 0.20
C THR A 61 -5.70 20.82 0.04
N LEU A 62 -5.97 19.70 -0.62
CA LEU A 62 -7.33 19.19 -0.81
C LEU A 62 -8.02 18.85 0.52
N ILE A 63 -7.26 18.43 1.53
CA ILE A 63 -7.73 18.13 2.89
C ILE A 63 -8.48 19.32 3.49
N VAL A 64 -7.90 20.51 3.33
CA VAL A 64 -8.46 21.76 3.87
C VAL A 64 -9.58 22.30 2.98
N LYS A 65 -9.48 22.10 1.66
CA LYS A 65 -10.48 22.60 0.70
C LYS A 65 -11.78 21.78 0.69
N ARG A 66 -11.69 20.46 0.91
CA ARG A 66 -12.83 19.52 0.85
C ARG A 66 -12.85 18.56 2.05
N PRO A 67 -12.91 19.08 3.30
CA PRO A 67 -12.76 18.27 4.50
C PRO A 67 -13.89 17.25 4.66
N LYS A 68 -15.12 17.57 4.26
CA LYS A 68 -16.27 16.66 4.34
C LYS A 68 -16.05 15.39 3.51
N ASP A 69 -15.64 15.57 2.25
CA ASP A 69 -15.42 14.45 1.32
C ASP A 69 -14.28 13.56 1.79
N VAL A 70 -13.21 14.20 2.29
CA VAL A 70 -12.04 13.54 2.88
C VAL A 70 -12.39 12.72 4.11
N VAL A 71 -13.11 13.30 5.08
CA VAL A 71 -13.50 12.58 6.29
C VAL A 71 -14.43 11.41 5.95
N LEU A 72 -15.43 11.62 5.08
CA LEU A 72 -16.35 10.55 4.68
C LEU A 72 -15.63 9.42 3.95
N GLY A 73 -14.72 9.74 3.03
CA GLY A 73 -13.92 8.74 2.31
C GLY A 73 -13.01 7.94 3.24
N THR A 74 -12.30 8.60 4.14
CA THR A 74 -11.43 7.94 5.12
C THR A 74 -12.23 7.07 6.09
N LEU A 75 -13.37 7.55 6.59
CA LEU A 75 -14.25 6.74 7.45
C LEU A 75 -14.80 5.53 6.70
N ALA A 76 -15.27 5.72 5.45
CA ALA A 76 -15.75 4.62 4.63
C ALA A 76 -14.67 3.55 4.45
N GLN A 77 -13.42 3.94 4.17
CA GLN A 77 -12.31 2.99 4.01
C GLN A 77 -12.06 2.20 5.31
N TYR A 78 -11.99 2.87 6.45
CA TYR A 78 -11.68 2.23 7.73
C TYR A 78 -12.85 1.54 8.41
N ILE A 79 -14.08 1.78 7.96
CA ILE A 79 -15.26 1.06 8.46
C ILE A 79 -15.54 -0.13 7.55
N ILE A 80 -15.68 0.11 6.25
CA ILE A 80 -16.15 -0.91 5.30
C ILE A 80 -15.12 -2.02 5.15
N MET A 81 -13.83 -1.71 4.99
CA MET A 81 -12.82 -2.75 4.71
C MET A 81 -12.58 -3.69 5.91
N PRO A 82 -12.33 -3.20 7.14
CA PRO A 82 -12.13 -4.09 8.28
C PRO A 82 -13.38 -4.88 8.65
N LEU A 83 -14.56 -4.26 8.59
CA LEU A 83 -15.82 -4.95 8.88
C LEU A 83 -16.11 -6.04 7.85
N SER A 84 -15.88 -5.77 6.56
CA SER A 84 -16.06 -6.77 5.51
C SER A 84 -15.10 -7.95 5.72
N ALA A 85 -13.82 -7.68 6.03
CA ALA A 85 -12.84 -8.72 6.34
C ALA A 85 -13.27 -9.58 7.54
N PHE A 86 -13.76 -8.96 8.61
CA PHE A 86 -14.27 -9.66 9.79
C PHE A 86 -15.52 -10.50 9.50
N ILE A 87 -16.48 -9.95 8.76
CA ILE A 87 -17.71 -10.65 8.37
C ILE A 87 -17.36 -11.87 7.50
N ILE A 88 -16.50 -11.70 6.50
CA ILE A 88 -16.04 -12.79 5.64
C ILE A 88 -15.33 -13.87 6.49
N ALA A 89 -14.43 -13.48 7.39
CA ALA A 89 -13.72 -14.41 8.26
C ALA A 89 -14.69 -15.28 9.10
N LYS A 90 -15.76 -14.67 9.63
CA LYS A 90 -16.79 -15.39 10.40
C LYS A 90 -17.72 -16.23 9.52
N LEU A 91 -18.20 -15.69 8.40
CA LEU A 91 -19.14 -16.38 7.51
C LEU A 91 -18.53 -17.65 6.91
N PHE A 92 -17.25 -17.61 6.56
CA PHE A 92 -16.52 -18.75 6.00
C PHE A 92 -15.82 -19.60 7.08
N ASN A 93 -15.99 -19.25 8.36
CA ASN A 93 -15.39 -19.95 9.51
C ASN A 93 -13.88 -20.22 9.31
N LEU A 94 -13.15 -19.16 8.93
CA LEU A 94 -11.72 -19.26 8.62
C LEU A 94 -10.91 -19.66 9.85
N SER A 95 -9.80 -20.38 9.64
CA SER A 95 -8.83 -20.64 10.71
C SER A 95 -8.29 -19.32 11.28
N GLY A 96 -7.84 -19.35 12.54
CA GLY A 96 -7.38 -18.14 13.23
C GLY A 96 -6.29 -17.39 12.48
N GLU A 97 -5.35 -18.11 11.87
CA GLU A 97 -4.27 -17.52 11.06
C GLU A 97 -4.78 -16.81 9.81
N LEU A 98 -5.70 -17.45 9.07
CA LEU A 98 -6.30 -16.88 7.86
C LEU A 98 -7.20 -15.67 8.20
N ALA A 99 -7.96 -15.75 9.29
CA ALA A 99 -8.80 -14.67 9.77
C ALA A 99 -7.97 -13.44 10.14
N VAL A 100 -6.85 -13.63 10.86
CA VAL A 100 -5.93 -12.55 11.24
C VAL A 100 -5.30 -11.92 9.99
N GLY A 101 -4.83 -12.73 9.04
CA GLY A 101 -4.29 -12.23 7.76
C GLY A 101 -5.31 -11.42 6.97
N LEU A 102 -6.57 -11.88 6.89
CA LEU A 102 -7.64 -11.18 6.19
C LEU A 102 -8.03 -9.86 6.88
N ILE A 103 -8.13 -9.85 8.21
CA ILE A 103 -8.42 -8.64 8.98
C ILE A 103 -7.27 -7.64 8.88
N LEU A 104 -6.01 -8.11 8.87
CA LEU A 104 -4.86 -7.27 8.61
C LEU A 104 -4.91 -6.63 7.23
N LEU A 105 -5.22 -7.41 6.20
CA LEU A 105 -5.43 -6.89 4.85
C LEU A 105 -6.53 -5.81 4.84
N GLY A 106 -7.68 -6.06 5.47
CA GLY A 106 -8.79 -5.11 5.52
C GLY A 106 -8.50 -3.86 6.37
N SER A 107 -7.57 -3.94 7.33
CA SER A 107 -7.19 -2.84 8.22
C SER A 107 -6.05 -1.97 7.69
N CYS A 108 -5.39 -2.42 6.63
CA CYS A 108 -4.33 -1.67 5.97
C CYS A 108 -4.90 -0.50 5.13
N PRO A 109 -4.15 0.60 5.00
CA PRO A 109 -4.55 1.70 4.11
C PRO A 109 -4.59 1.24 2.65
N GLY A 110 -5.42 1.89 1.84
CA GLY A 110 -5.50 1.65 0.40
C GLY A 110 -4.16 1.88 -0.32
N GLY A 111 -3.96 1.15 -1.41
CA GLY A 111 -2.74 1.24 -2.22
C GLY A 111 -2.81 2.28 -3.33
N VAL A 112 -1.64 2.66 -3.87
CA VAL A 112 -1.48 3.64 -4.97
C VAL A 112 -2.19 3.24 -6.27
N THR A 113 -2.48 1.95 -6.46
CA THR A 113 -3.23 1.43 -7.61
C THR A 113 -4.64 2.01 -7.70
N SER A 114 -5.25 2.36 -6.56
CA SER A 114 -6.56 3.02 -6.50
C SER A 114 -6.60 4.34 -7.27
N ASN A 115 -5.48 5.09 -7.29
CA ASN A 115 -5.36 6.35 -8.02
C ASN A 115 -5.41 6.13 -9.54
N VAL A 116 -4.78 5.05 -10.02
CA VAL A 116 -4.81 4.66 -11.43
C VAL A 116 -6.21 4.20 -11.83
N MET A 117 -6.86 3.40 -10.98
CA MET A 117 -8.23 2.96 -11.24
C MET A 117 -9.23 4.11 -11.23
N SER A 118 -9.07 5.08 -10.32
CA SER A 118 -9.86 6.32 -10.32
C SER A 118 -9.69 7.10 -11.61
N PHE A 119 -8.47 7.20 -12.14
CA PHE A 119 -8.21 7.85 -13.43
C PHE A 119 -8.93 7.13 -14.59
N ILE A 120 -8.83 5.80 -14.66
CA ILE A 120 -9.49 4.99 -15.70
C ILE A 120 -11.01 5.12 -15.60
N ALA A 121 -11.56 5.14 -14.39
CA ALA A 121 -12.97 5.32 -14.12
C ALA A 121 -13.47 6.77 -14.34
N LYS A 122 -12.60 7.69 -14.78
CA LYS A 122 -12.89 9.14 -14.91
C LYS A 122 -13.36 9.78 -13.60
N GLY A 123 -12.92 9.24 -12.48
CA GLY A 123 -13.18 9.77 -11.14
C GLY A 123 -12.22 10.88 -10.74
N ASP A 124 -12.39 11.36 -9.50
CA ASP A 124 -11.54 12.41 -8.93
C ASP A 124 -10.22 11.83 -8.42
N VAL A 125 -9.20 11.89 -9.27
CA VAL A 125 -7.86 11.38 -8.96
C VAL A 125 -7.23 12.14 -7.80
N ALA A 126 -7.43 13.45 -7.70
CA ALA A 126 -6.88 14.26 -6.61
C ALA A 126 -7.47 13.82 -5.27
N LEU A 127 -8.78 13.54 -5.24
CA LEU A 127 -9.45 13.02 -4.05
C LEU A 127 -8.97 11.61 -3.69
N SER A 128 -8.79 10.71 -4.67
CA SER A 128 -8.23 9.36 -4.46
C SER A 128 -6.83 9.40 -3.83
N VAL A 129 -5.95 10.27 -4.35
CA VAL A 129 -4.60 10.46 -3.81
C VAL A 129 -4.67 11.02 -2.38
N THR A 130 -5.61 11.92 -2.11
CA THR A 130 -5.83 12.51 -0.78
C THR A 130 -6.28 11.44 0.23
N PHE A 131 -7.25 10.59 -0.12
CA PHE A 131 -7.71 9.49 0.73
C PHE A 131 -6.57 8.53 1.06
N THR A 132 -5.81 8.13 0.04
CA THR A 132 -4.64 7.25 0.20
C THR A 132 -3.62 7.88 1.15
N THR A 133 -3.28 9.15 0.95
CA THR A 133 -2.31 9.87 1.78
C THR A 133 -2.74 9.93 3.24
N ILE A 134 -3.98 10.32 3.51
CA ILE A 134 -4.48 10.41 4.89
C ILE A 134 -4.55 9.03 5.54
N ALA A 135 -5.06 8.03 4.84
CA ALA A 135 -5.11 6.67 5.36
C ALA A 135 -3.69 6.19 5.71
N THR A 136 -2.72 6.40 4.84
CA THR A 136 -1.34 5.99 5.13
C THR A 136 -0.76 6.71 6.35
N ILE A 137 -1.04 8.01 6.54
CA ILE A 137 -0.61 8.77 7.74
C ILE A 137 -1.28 8.24 9.01
N LEU A 138 -2.55 7.85 8.94
CA LEU A 138 -3.31 7.34 10.08
C LEU A 138 -3.03 5.85 10.38
N ALA A 139 -2.49 5.11 9.41
CA ALA A 139 -2.27 3.66 9.49
C ALA A 139 -1.51 3.18 10.74
N PRO A 140 -0.43 3.85 11.23
CA PRO A 140 0.28 3.40 12.42
C PRO A 140 -0.62 3.27 13.66
N ILE A 141 -1.67 4.08 13.75
CA ILE A 141 -2.60 4.09 14.89
C ILE A 141 -3.83 3.23 14.56
N ILE A 142 -4.43 3.48 13.41
CA ILE A 142 -5.71 2.88 13.05
C ILE A 142 -5.58 1.37 12.76
N THR A 143 -4.54 0.94 12.03
CA THR A 143 -4.37 -0.47 11.67
C THR A 143 -4.17 -1.36 12.91
N PRO A 144 -3.27 -1.04 13.86
CA PRO A 144 -3.15 -1.83 15.09
C PRO A 144 -4.41 -1.79 15.98
N ALA A 145 -5.13 -0.67 16.01
CA ALA A 145 -6.38 -0.57 16.77
C ALA A 145 -7.47 -1.51 16.21
N PHE A 146 -7.63 -1.58 14.89
CA PHE A 146 -8.60 -2.49 14.27
C PHE A 146 -8.20 -3.95 14.39
N ILE A 147 -6.90 -4.26 14.27
CA ILE A 147 -6.37 -5.59 14.54
C ILE A 147 -6.69 -6.00 15.98
N LEU A 148 -6.44 -5.14 16.97
CA LEU A 148 -6.78 -5.42 18.36
C LEU A 148 -8.28 -5.68 18.54
N LEU A 149 -9.12 -4.86 17.90
CA LEU A 149 -10.58 -4.95 18.02
C LEU A 149 -11.17 -6.21 17.38
N PHE A 150 -10.75 -6.53 16.15
CA PHE A 150 -11.34 -7.61 15.38
C PHE A 150 -10.56 -8.91 15.53
N ALA A 151 -9.23 -8.87 15.51
CA ALA A 151 -8.38 -10.05 15.50
C ALA A 151 -7.86 -10.50 16.89
N GLY A 152 -8.03 -9.68 17.93
CA GLY A 152 -7.54 -9.98 19.29
C GLY A 152 -8.15 -11.23 19.95
N GLN A 153 -9.24 -11.76 19.40
CA GLN A 153 -9.82 -13.03 19.84
C GLN A 153 -9.02 -14.26 19.37
N TRP A 154 -8.19 -14.13 18.32
CA TRP A 154 -7.44 -15.25 17.73
C TRP A 154 -5.96 -15.24 18.11
N VAL A 155 -5.35 -14.06 18.32
CA VAL A 155 -3.89 -13.94 18.53
C VAL A 155 -3.56 -12.81 19.52
N GLN A 156 -2.50 -13.00 20.31
CA GLN A 156 -1.92 -11.92 21.11
C GLN A 156 -1.21 -10.90 20.21
N ILE A 157 -1.72 -9.67 20.20
CA ILE A 157 -1.22 -8.61 19.32
C ILE A 157 -0.31 -7.65 20.10
N ASN A 158 0.91 -7.49 19.63
CA ASN A 158 1.81 -6.44 20.09
C ASN A 158 1.51 -5.12 19.35
N VAL A 159 0.52 -4.37 19.85
CA VAL A 159 0.07 -3.10 19.26
C VAL A 159 1.22 -2.09 19.13
N VAL A 160 2.07 -1.99 20.16
CA VAL A 160 3.22 -1.07 20.18
C VAL A 160 4.26 -1.48 19.14
N GLY A 161 4.54 -2.77 19.03
CA GLY A 161 5.43 -3.31 18.00
C GLY A 161 4.94 -3.02 16.59
N MET A 162 3.63 -3.18 16.34
CA MET A 162 3.02 -2.85 15.05
C MET A 162 3.09 -1.35 14.76
N PHE A 163 2.79 -0.48 15.73
CA PHE A 163 2.93 0.97 15.58
C PHE A 163 4.36 1.36 15.16
N ILE A 164 5.37 0.83 15.86
CA ILE A 164 6.78 1.10 15.57
C ILE A 164 7.15 0.56 14.18
N SER A 165 6.70 -0.65 13.84
CA SER A 165 6.98 -1.28 12.56
C SER A 165 6.40 -0.49 11.39
N ILE A 166 5.11 -0.14 11.45
CA ILE A 166 4.44 0.66 10.41
C ILE A 166 5.10 2.04 10.29
N THR A 167 5.40 2.68 11.42
CA THR A 167 6.10 3.98 11.39
C THR A 167 7.46 3.89 10.69
N LYS A 168 8.26 2.87 11.00
CA LYS A 168 9.59 2.70 10.41
C LYS A 168 9.57 2.24 8.96
N VAL A 169 8.68 1.32 8.61
CA VAL A 169 8.66 0.66 7.29
C VAL A 169 7.82 1.45 6.28
N VAL A 170 6.82 2.19 6.73
CA VAL A 170 5.88 2.91 5.86
C VAL A 170 6.05 4.42 5.98
N ILE A 171 5.87 4.99 7.16
CA ILE A 171 5.85 6.46 7.33
C ILE A 171 7.21 7.08 7.05
N LEU A 172 8.28 6.54 7.65
CA LEU A 172 9.61 7.12 7.51
C LEU A 172 10.08 7.15 6.04
N PRO A 173 9.99 6.06 5.24
CA PRO A 173 10.35 6.12 3.82
C PRO A 173 9.49 7.08 3.00
N ILE A 174 8.18 7.16 3.26
CA ILE A 174 7.30 8.11 2.57
C ILE A 174 7.73 9.55 2.84
N LEU A 175 8.01 9.89 4.11
CA LEU A 175 8.47 11.23 4.48
C LEU A 175 9.80 11.57 3.79
N LEU A 176 10.75 10.63 3.78
CA LEU A 176 12.03 10.80 3.08
C LEU A 176 11.82 11.02 1.58
N GLY A 177 10.96 10.22 0.94
CA GLY A 177 10.61 10.35 -0.48
C GLY A 177 9.99 11.71 -0.79
N TYR A 178 9.05 12.16 0.03
CA TYR A 178 8.40 13.46 -0.12
C TYR A 178 9.38 14.63 0.04
N ILE A 179 10.26 14.57 1.05
CA ILE A 179 11.33 15.56 1.27
C ILE A 179 12.27 15.59 0.06
N CYS A 180 12.73 14.42 -0.42
CA CYS A 180 13.58 14.33 -1.61
C CYS A 180 12.91 14.94 -2.85
N HIS A 181 11.61 14.69 -3.06
CA HIS A 181 10.86 15.30 -4.17
C HIS A 181 10.79 16.82 -4.04
N ARG A 182 10.58 17.34 -2.83
CA ARG A 182 10.49 18.77 -2.57
C ARG A 182 11.81 19.51 -2.83
N PHE A 183 12.95 18.95 -2.40
CA PHE A 183 14.27 19.59 -2.56
C PHE A 183 14.93 19.32 -3.92
N PHE A 184 14.65 18.17 -4.54
CA PHE A 184 15.29 17.73 -5.78
C PHE A 184 14.26 17.45 -6.88
N SER A 185 13.26 18.33 -7.05
CA SER A 185 12.11 18.13 -7.95
C SER A 185 12.49 17.80 -9.41
N LYS A 186 13.55 18.43 -9.95
CA LYS A 186 14.05 18.16 -11.31
C LYS A 186 14.68 16.77 -11.45
N LEU A 187 15.39 16.30 -10.42
CA LEU A 187 16.04 14.98 -10.41
C LEU A 187 14.99 13.88 -10.18
N THR A 188 14.09 14.11 -9.23
CA THR A 188 13.02 13.16 -8.87
C THR A 188 12.02 12.94 -10.00
N GLN A 189 11.72 13.91 -10.86
CA GLN A 189 10.86 13.66 -12.02
C GLN A 189 11.42 12.59 -12.97
N LYS A 190 12.75 12.48 -13.11
CA LYS A 190 13.39 11.39 -13.86
C LYS A 190 13.41 10.09 -13.05
N CYS A 191 13.79 10.17 -11.77
CA CYS A 191 13.88 9.00 -10.89
C CYS A 191 12.52 8.34 -10.64
N VAL A 192 11.44 9.10 -10.49
CA VAL A 192 10.08 8.60 -10.24
C VAL A 192 9.63 7.63 -11.34
N ARG A 193 10.01 7.87 -12.60
CA ARG A 193 9.64 6.97 -13.71
C ARG A 193 10.29 5.59 -13.57
N ILE A 194 11.61 5.59 -13.30
CA ILE A 194 12.37 4.37 -13.05
C ILE A 194 11.82 3.68 -11.81
N LEU A 195 11.64 4.44 -10.75
CA LEU A 195 11.35 3.91 -9.43
C LEU A 195 9.92 3.38 -9.31
N THR A 196 8.95 3.93 -10.06
CA THR A 196 7.62 3.34 -10.19
C THR A 196 7.67 1.97 -10.87
N SER A 197 8.54 1.80 -11.87
CA SER A 197 8.73 0.53 -12.59
C SER A 197 9.37 -0.52 -11.69
N ILE A 198 10.42 -0.14 -10.97
CA ILE A 198 11.10 -1.01 -9.99
C ILE A 198 10.16 -1.38 -8.85
N SER A 199 9.37 -0.43 -8.32
CA SER A 199 8.41 -0.69 -7.24
C SER A 199 7.31 -1.67 -7.67
N GLY A 200 6.85 -1.58 -8.92
CA GLY A 200 5.89 -2.54 -9.47
C GLY A 200 6.46 -3.96 -9.57
N LEU A 201 7.71 -4.10 -10.02
CA LEU A 201 8.40 -5.40 -10.06
C LEU A 201 8.68 -5.94 -8.65
N ALA A 202 9.11 -5.08 -7.73
CA ALA A 202 9.34 -5.43 -6.34
C ALA A 202 8.05 -5.94 -5.66
N MET A 203 6.89 -5.35 -5.98
CA MET A 203 5.59 -5.85 -5.51
C MET A 203 5.26 -7.24 -6.06
N VAL A 204 5.54 -7.52 -7.34
CA VAL A 204 5.34 -8.86 -7.93
C VAL A 204 6.18 -9.91 -7.21
N VAL A 205 7.43 -9.56 -6.89
CA VAL A 205 8.36 -10.44 -6.16
C VAL A 205 7.89 -10.65 -4.71
N LEU A 206 7.39 -9.62 -4.03
CA LEU A 206 6.86 -9.73 -2.67
C LEU A 206 5.63 -10.63 -2.57
N VAL A 207 4.76 -10.64 -3.58
CA VAL A 207 3.56 -11.50 -3.63
C VAL A 207 3.87 -12.93 -4.06
N GLY A 208 5.05 -13.16 -4.64
CA GLY A 208 5.54 -14.50 -4.98
C GLY A 208 6.11 -15.27 -3.80
N GLU A 209 6.19 -14.69 -2.60
CA GLU A 209 6.55 -15.41 -1.37
C GLU A 209 5.34 -16.01 -0.64
#